data_AF-A0A8J7FN15-F1
#
_entry.id   AF-A0A8J7FN15-F1
#
_cell.length_a   1.000
_cell.length_b   1.000
_cell.length_c   1.000
_cell.angle_alpha   90.00
_cell.angle_beta   90.00
_cell.angle_gamma   90.00
#
_symmetry.space_group_name_H-M   'P 1'
#
loop_
_entity.id
_entity.type
_entity.pdbx_description
1 polymer ?
#
loop_
_entity_poly.entity_id
_entity_poly.type
_entity_poly.pdbx_seq_one_letter_code
_entity_poly.pdbx_strand_id
1 'polypeptide(L)'
;MTITAVLQQQHRDCDSLLASAEAAARRRDWAACASVTQSFISDTEAHFRLEEESLFPAFEAATGMSGGPTQVMRMEHAEARSLMAGLGEALAARDADDFAGCCETLLILLQQHNLKEENILYPMCDRTVPDCLQELP
;
A
#
# COMPACT_ATOMS: atom_id res chain seq x y z
N MET A 1 20.52 -2.29 2.89
CA MET A 1 19.30 -3.11 2.67
C MET A 1 18.88 -2.89 1.22
N THR A 2 18.25 -3.87 0.56
CA THR A 2 17.75 -3.70 -0.82
C THR A 2 16.41 -2.98 -0.82
N ILE A 3 16.03 -2.39 -1.96
CA ILE A 3 14.71 -1.77 -2.16
C ILE A 3 13.62 -2.80 -1.89
N THR A 4 13.78 -4.00 -2.48
CA THR A 4 12.88 -5.14 -2.26
C THR A 4 12.69 -5.42 -0.77
N ALA A 5 13.77 -5.53 0.01
CA ALA A 5 13.66 -5.91 1.42
C ALA A 5 12.94 -4.84 2.26
N VAL A 6 13.16 -3.56 1.97
CA VAL A 6 12.54 -2.44 2.70
C VAL A 6 11.04 -2.39 2.38
N LEU A 7 10.68 -2.38 1.10
CA LEU A 7 9.29 -2.22 0.67
C LEU A 7 8.44 -3.45 0.96
N GLN A 8 9.00 -4.67 0.85
CA GLN A 8 8.33 -5.89 1.33
C GLN A 8 8.00 -5.85 2.81
N GLN A 9 8.85 -5.20 3.62
CA GLN A 9 8.54 -5.06 5.03
C GLN A 9 7.36 -4.11 5.23
N GLN A 10 7.32 -2.99 4.51
CA GLN A 10 6.20 -2.05 4.56
C GLN A 10 4.88 -2.70 4.10
N HIS A 11 4.89 -3.56 3.08
CA HIS A 11 3.72 -4.36 2.69
C HIS A 11 3.21 -5.22 3.84
N ARG A 12 4.11 -5.99 4.49
CA ARG A 12 3.74 -6.83 5.63
C ARG A 12 3.16 -6.03 6.80
N ASP A 13 3.72 -4.85 7.04
CA ASP A 13 3.25 -3.96 8.12
C ASP A 13 1.85 -3.41 7.79
N CYS A 14 1.61 -2.99 6.54
CA CYS A 14 0.28 -2.56 6.08
C CYS A 14 -0.76 -3.68 6.15
N ASP A 15 -0.43 -4.90 5.68
CA ASP A 15 -1.32 -6.06 5.74
C ASP A 15 -1.73 -6.40 7.19
N SER A 16 -0.77 -6.31 8.12
CA SER A 16 -1.01 -6.54 9.55
C SER A 16 -1.95 -5.49 10.16
N LEU A 17 -1.80 -4.22 9.76
CA LEU A 17 -2.67 -3.14 10.19
C LEU A 17 -4.09 -3.32 9.64
N LEU A 18 -4.25 -3.68 8.36
CA LEU A 18 -5.56 -3.93 7.76
C LEU A 18 -6.31 -5.07 8.47
N ALA A 19 -5.62 -6.19 8.70
CA ALA A 19 -6.18 -7.32 9.45
C ALA A 19 -6.57 -6.94 10.89
N SER A 20 -5.76 -6.10 11.54
CA SER A 20 -6.05 -5.59 12.89
C SER A 20 -7.26 -4.66 12.92
N ALA A 21 -7.42 -3.80 11.90
CA ALA A 21 -8.58 -2.92 11.76
C ALA A 21 -9.86 -3.73 11.54
N GLU A 22 -9.83 -4.73 10.66
CA GLU A 22 -10.95 -5.65 10.41
C GLU A 22 -11.33 -6.40 11.70
N ALA A 23 -10.35 -6.92 12.43
CA ALA A 23 -10.60 -7.62 13.69
C ALA A 23 -11.23 -6.71 14.75
N ALA A 24 -10.84 -5.43 14.81
CA ALA A 24 -11.44 -4.45 15.71
C ALA A 24 -12.90 -4.12 15.31
N ALA A 25 -13.17 -3.93 14.02
CA ALA A 25 -14.53 -3.72 13.49
C ALA A 25 -15.44 -4.92 13.82
N ARG A 26 -14.96 -6.15 13.63
CA ARG A 26 -15.70 -7.39 13.98
C ARG A 26 -16.05 -7.47 15.46
N ARG A 27 -15.18 -6.98 16.34
CA ARG A 27 -15.45 -6.87 17.80
C ARG A 27 -16.33 -5.66 18.16
N ARG A 28 -16.68 -4.82 17.19
CA ARG A 28 -17.36 -3.52 17.37
C ARG A 28 -16.60 -2.58 18.31
N ASP A 29 -15.28 -2.74 18.38
CA ASP A 29 -14.39 -1.83 19.09
C ASP A 29 -14.02 -0.67 18.16
N TRP A 30 -14.96 0.26 18.00
CA TRP A 30 -14.85 1.35 17.03
C TRP A 30 -13.73 2.34 17.35
N ALA A 31 -13.33 2.45 18.61
CA ALA A 31 -12.20 3.30 19.01
C ALA A 31 -10.88 2.68 18.53
N ALA A 32 -10.68 1.38 18.79
CA ALA A 32 -9.51 0.67 18.28
C ALA A 32 -9.52 0.59 16.75
N CYS A 33 -10.67 0.30 16.14
CA CYS A 33 -10.83 0.26 14.69
C CYS A 33 -10.42 1.59 14.07
N ALA A 34 -10.94 2.73 14.56
CA ALA A 34 -10.57 4.05 14.06
C ALA A 34 -9.08 4.34 14.17
N SER A 35 -8.46 4.02 15.33
CA SER A 35 -7.04 4.24 15.52
C SER A 35 -6.19 3.41 14.54
N VAL A 36 -6.52 2.13 14.37
CA VAL A 36 -5.74 1.23 13.51
C VAL A 36 -5.98 1.53 12.03
N THR A 37 -7.21 1.83 11.62
CA THR A 37 -7.53 2.27 10.25
C THR A 37 -6.76 3.54 9.89
N GLN A 38 -6.62 4.49 10.83
CA GLN A 38 -5.84 5.70 10.59
C GLN A 38 -4.35 5.41 10.40
N SER A 39 -3.77 4.50 11.19
CA SER A 39 -2.39 4.04 11.00
C SER A 39 -2.22 3.36 9.64
N PHE A 40 -3.12 2.43 9.30
CA PHE A 40 -3.11 1.74 8.00
C PHE A 40 -3.11 2.74 6.83
N ILE A 41 -4.08 3.67 6.80
CA ILE A 41 -4.20 4.67 5.72
C ILE A 41 -2.95 5.55 5.66
N SER A 42 -2.43 5.98 6.81
CA SER A 42 -1.23 6.83 6.87
C SER A 42 -0.01 6.11 6.31
N ASP A 43 0.21 4.85 6.69
CA ASP A 43 1.39 4.09 6.32
C ASP A 43 1.33 3.64 4.86
N THR A 44 0.16 3.20 4.39
CA THR A 44 -0.05 2.86 2.97
C THR A 44 0.10 4.08 2.07
N GLU A 45 -0.43 5.25 2.46
CA GLU A 45 -0.25 6.47 1.65
C GLU A 45 1.21 6.95 1.68
N ALA A 46 1.92 6.79 2.80
CA ALA A 46 3.34 7.10 2.87
C ALA A 46 4.17 6.18 1.97
N HIS A 47 3.82 4.89 1.92
CA HIS A 47 4.41 3.91 1.02
C HIS A 47 4.16 4.30 -0.45
N PHE A 48 2.91 4.57 -0.84
CA PHE A 48 2.60 5.00 -2.22
C PHE A 48 3.32 6.29 -2.62
N ARG A 49 3.40 7.30 -1.73
CA ARG A 49 4.16 8.53 -2.04
C ARG A 49 5.64 8.24 -2.23
N LEU A 50 6.22 7.37 -1.40
CA LEU A 50 7.62 7.02 -1.54
C LEU A 50 7.90 6.44 -2.94
N GLU A 51 7.01 5.59 -3.42
CA GLU A 51 7.14 5.01 -4.74
C GLU A 51 6.87 6.02 -5.85
N GLU A 52 5.74 6.72 -5.78
CA GLU A 52 5.26 7.62 -6.83
C GLU A 52 6.15 8.85 -7.01
N GLU A 53 6.73 9.35 -5.92
CA GLU A 53 7.51 10.60 -5.89
C GLU A 53 9.02 10.37 -5.92
N SER A 54 9.50 9.17 -5.54
CA SER A 54 10.94 8.87 -5.47
C SER A 54 11.34 7.67 -6.33
N LEU A 55 10.83 6.47 -6.03
CA LEU A 55 11.30 5.24 -6.67
C LEU A 55 10.95 5.19 -8.16
N PHE A 56 9.69 5.42 -8.52
CA PHE A 56 9.22 5.34 -9.89
C PHE A 56 9.89 6.40 -10.77
N PRO A 57 9.99 7.69 -10.37
CA PRO A 57 10.74 8.68 -11.16
C PRO A 57 12.21 8.31 -11.37
N ALA A 58 12.90 7.80 -10.34
CA ALA A 58 14.29 7.37 -10.47
C ALA A 58 14.43 6.19 -11.45
N PHE A 59 13.55 5.20 -11.34
CA PHE A 59 13.53 4.04 -12.23
C PHE A 59 13.21 4.43 -13.69
N GLU A 60 12.20 5.28 -13.90
CA GLU A 60 11.81 5.76 -15.22
C GLU A 60 12.93 6.58 -15.87
N ALA A 61 13.60 7.45 -15.10
CA ALA A 61 14.74 8.23 -15.58
C ALA A 61 15.93 7.35 -15.99
N ALA A 62 16.22 6.30 -15.22
CA ALA A 62 17.34 5.40 -15.47
C ALA A 62 17.10 4.43 -16.63
N THR A 63 15.84 4.05 -16.89
CA THR A 63 15.48 3.08 -17.93
C THR A 63 14.95 3.71 -19.22
N GLY A 64 14.46 4.95 -19.15
CA GLY A 64 13.70 5.58 -20.23
C GLY A 64 12.28 5.02 -20.40
N MET A 65 11.83 4.10 -19.54
CA MET A 65 10.49 3.52 -19.59
C MET A 65 9.48 4.45 -18.92
N SER A 66 8.85 5.35 -19.67
CA SER A 66 7.81 6.26 -19.13
C SER A 66 6.38 5.68 -19.13
N GLY A 67 6.25 4.37 -19.41
CA GLY A 67 4.98 3.64 -19.44
C GLY A 67 5.24 2.16 -19.15
N GLY A 68 4.21 1.44 -18.70
CA GLY A 68 4.34 0.03 -18.29
C GLY A 68 4.18 -0.15 -16.78
N PRO A 69 5.10 -0.84 -16.07
CA PRO A 69 4.86 -1.32 -14.72
C PRO A 69 4.52 -0.18 -13.73
N THR A 70 5.26 0.92 -13.74
CA THR A 70 5.02 2.08 -12.86
C THR A 70 3.70 2.81 -13.16
N GLN A 71 3.20 2.76 -14.39
CA GLN A 71 1.88 3.32 -14.73
C GLN A 71 0.76 2.42 -14.19
N VAL A 72 0.91 1.09 -14.29
CA VAL A 72 -0.04 0.14 -13.71
C VAL A 72 -0.11 0.29 -12.20
N MET A 73 1.03 0.43 -11.51
CA MET A 73 1.05 0.62 -10.06
C MET A 73 0.29 1.89 -9.65
N ARG A 74 0.55 3.04 -10.30
CA ARG A 74 -0.19 4.29 -10.03
C ARG A 74 -1.71 4.17 -10.22
N MET A 75 -2.17 3.40 -11.21
CA MET A 75 -3.61 3.15 -11.40
C MET A 75 -4.19 2.36 -10.22
N GLU A 76 -3.47 1.34 -9.76
CA GLU A 76 -3.90 0.52 -8.63
C GLU A 76 -3.81 1.27 -7.30
N HIS A 77 -2.83 2.15 -7.11
CA HIS A 77 -2.80 3.03 -5.95
C HIS A 77 -4.02 3.95 -5.91
N ALA A 78 -4.46 4.46 -7.06
CA ALA A 78 -5.68 5.28 -7.13
C ALA A 78 -6.94 4.47 -6.78
N GLU A 79 -7.01 3.21 -7.20
CA GLU A 79 -8.08 2.28 -6.81
C GLU A 79 -8.03 1.96 -5.31
N ALA A 80 -6.85 1.66 -4.77
CA ALA A 80 -6.64 1.41 -3.35
C ALA A 80 -7.05 2.62 -2.50
N ARG A 81 -6.69 3.84 -2.90
CA ARG A 81 -7.12 5.09 -2.24
C ARG A 81 -8.65 5.25 -2.22
N SER A 82 -9.34 4.82 -3.27
CA SER A 82 -10.80 4.85 -3.32
C SER A 82 -11.42 3.85 -2.34
N LEU A 83 -10.85 2.64 -2.23
CA LEU A 83 -11.27 1.65 -1.25
C LEU A 83 -10.95 2.07 0.20
N MET A 84 -9.81 2.73 0.43
CA MET A 84 -9.47 3.30 1.73
C MET A 84 -10.45 4.40 2.17
N ALA A 85 -10.97 5.20 1.23
CA ALA A 85 -12.05 6.14 1.54
C ALA A 85 -13.33 5.41 2.00
N GLY A 86 -13.67 4.28 1.35
CA GLY A 86 -14.78 3.40 1.76
C GLY A 86 -14.64 2.86 3.18
N LEU A 87 -13.43 2.49 3.61
CA LEU A 87 -13.18 2.12 5.02
C LEU A 87 -13.54 3.26 5.99
N GLY A 88 -13.22 4.50 5.62
CA GLY A 88 -13.56 5.68 6.42
C GLY A 88 -15.07 5.92 6.53
N GLU A 89 -15.81 5.71 5.43
CA GLU A 89 -17.26 5.81 5.40
C GLU A 89 -17.94 4.74 6.26
N ALA A 90 -17.55 3.47 6.07
CA ALA A 90 -18.07 2.34 6.86
C ALA A 90 -17.77 2.49 8.36
N LEU A 91 -16.56 2.97 8.70
CA LEU A 91 -16.16 3.26 10.07
C LEU A 91 -17.01 4.38 10.69
N ALA A 92 -17.27 5.46 9.95
CA ALA A 92 -18.13 6.56 10.41
C ALA A 92 -19.57 6.10 10.65
N ALA A 93 -20.08 5.21 9.80
CA ALA A 93 -21.38 4.57 9.95
C ALA A 93 -21.42 3.48 11.05
N ARG A 94 -20.24 3.02 11.51
CA ARG A 94 -20.09 1.86 12.41
C ARG A 94 -20.75 0.60 11.83
N ASP A 95 -20.62 0.44 10.52
CA ASP A 95 -21.12 -0.71 9.78
C ASP A 95 -20.01 -1.77 9.67
N ALA A 96 -20.15 -2.85 10.44
CA ALA A 96 -19.13 -3.89 10.49
C ALA A 96 -19.11 -4.76 9.23
N ASP A 97 -20.26 -4.92 8.57
CA ASP A 97 -20.37 -5.78 7.39
C ASP A 97 -19.80 -5.06 6.17
N ASP A 98 -20.13 -3.77 6.01
CA ASP A 98 -19.57 -2.94 4.95
C ASP A 98 -18.06 -2.71 5.13
N PHE A 99 -17.62 -2.49 6.38
CA PHE A 99 -16.19 -2.36 6.68
C PHE A 99 -15.42 -3.65 6.33
N ALA A 100 -15.97 -4.81 6.67
CA ALA A 100 -15.35 -6.09 6.32
C ALA A 100 -15.28 -6.32 4.80
N GLY A 101 -16.34 -5.98 4.05
CA GLY A 101 -16.34 -6.05 2.59
C GLY A 101 -15.31 -5.12 1.94
N CYS A 102 -15.14 -3.91 2.47
CA CYS A 102 -14.08 -2.99 2.06
C CYS A 102 -12.68 -3.58 2.34
N CYS A 103 -12.47 -4.15 3.53
CA CYS A 103 -11.20 -4.82 3.89
C CYS A 103 -10.88 -5.98 2.95
N GLU A 104 -11.84 -6.85 2.64
CA GLU A 104 -11.64 -8.01 1.76
C GLU A 104 -11.24 -7.56 0.34
N THR A 105 -11.98 -6.60 -0.21
CA THR A 105 -11.69 -6.07 -1.55
C THR A 105 -10.30 -5.42 -1.61
N LEU A 106 -9.97 -4.62 -0.60
CA LEU A 106 -8.67 -3.96 -0.52
C LEU A 106 -7.52 -4.96 -0.34
N LEU A 107 -7.71 -5.99 0.49
CA LEU A 107 -6.71 -7.05 0.69
C LEU A 107 -6.41 -7.78 -0.63
N ILE A 108 -7.43 -8.15 -1.40
CA ILE A 108 -7.25 -8.83 -2.69
C ILE A 108 -6.47 -7.93 -3.67
N LEU A 109 -6.84 -6.65 -3.75
CA LEU A 109 -6.15 -5.68 -4.60
C LEU A 109 -4.68 -5.56 -4.20
N LEU A 110 -4.41 -5.31 -2.91
CA LEU A 110 -3.04 -5.14 -2.39
C LEU A 110 -2.21 -6.41 -2.59
N GLN A 111 -2.75 -7.60 -2.37
CA GLN A 111 -2.00 -8.85 -2.62
C GLN A 111 -1.59 -8.99 -4.10
N GLN A 112 -2.49 -8.68 -5.04
CA GLN A 112 -2.17 -8.74 -6.46
C GLN A 112 -1.18 -7.65 -6.88
N HIS A 113 -1.31 -6.47 -6.30
CA HIS A 113 -0.42 -5.34 -6.47
C HIS A 113 1.00 -5.68 -5.97
N ASN A 114 1.13 -6.07 -4.70
CA ASN A 114 2.39 -6.44 -4.04
C ASN A 114 3.12 -7.55 -4.83
N LEU A 115 2.40 -8.55 -5.35
CA LEU A 115 3.01 -9.62 -6.16
C LEU A 115 3.71 -9.09 -7.41
N LYS A 116 3.19 -8.05 -8.06
CA LYS A 116 3.82 -7.45 -9.25
C LYS A 116 5.04 -6.65 -8.86
N GLU A 117 4.97 -5.92 -7.77
CA GLU A 117 6.10 -5.13 -7.31
C GLU A 117 7.24 -6.01 -6.85
N GLU A 118 6.96 -6.93 -5.94
CA GLU A 118 7.96 -7.79 -5.32
C GLU A 118 8.63 -8.76 -6.30
N ASN A 119 7.90 -9.27 -7.29
CA ASN A 119 8.44 -10.25 -8.24
C ASN A 119 8.95 -9.64 -9.54
N ILE A 120 8.54 -8.42 -9.88
CA ILE A 120 8.87 -7.79 -11.16
C ILE A 120 9.55 -6.43 -10.95
N LEU A 121 8.85 -5.46 -10.36
CA LEU A 121 9.31 -4.08 -10.32
C LEU A 121 10.52 -3.88 -9.40
N TYR A 122 10.44 -4.28 -8.13
CA TYR A 122 11.51 -4.10 -7.16
C TYR A 122 12.81 -4.82 -7.55
N PRO A 123 12.79 -6.06 -8.08
CA PRO A 123 14.01 -6.68 -8.62
C PRO A 123 14.63 -5.90 -9.79
N MET A 124 13.83 -5.19 -10.60
CA MET A 124 14.35 -4.28 -11.62
C MET A 124 14.96 -3.03 -10.96
N CYS A 125 14.27 -2.43 -9.99
CA CYS A 125 14.77 -1.28 -9.24
C CYS A 125 16.09 -1.58 -8.51
N ASP A 126 16.23 -2.74 -7.87
CA ASP A 126 17.46 -3.16 -7.20
C ASP A 126 18.66 -3.25 -8.16
N ARG A 127 18.42 -3.51 -9.45
CA ARG A 127 19.48 -3.57 -10.47
C ARG A 127 19.78 -2.22 -11.11
N THR A 128 18.78 -1.35 -11.22
CA THR A 128 18.86 -0.11 -11.99
C THR A 128 19.13 1.11 -11.10
N VAL A 129 18.52 1.16 -9.91
CA VAL A 129 18.57 2.29 -8.98
C VAL A 129 18.82 1.83 -7.52
N PRO A 130 19.84 1.00 -7.24
CA PRO A 130 20.04 0.33 -5.93
C PRO A 130 20.15 1.26 -4.72
N ASP A 131 20.54 2.52 -4.94
CA ASP A 131 20.79 3.49 -3.87
C ASP A 131 19.61 4.45 -3.64
N CYS A 132 18.52 4.34 -4.42
CA CYS A 132 17.39 5.27 -4.39
C CYS A 132 16.74 5.44 -3.02
N LEU A 133 16.71 4.38 -2.20
CA LEU A 133 16.08 4.38 -0.88
C LEU A 133 17.09 4.39 0.27
N GLN A 134 18.39 4.50 -0.01
CA GLN A 134 19.43 4.47 1.03
C GLN A 134 19.58 5.82 1.76
N GLU A 135 18.96 6.88 1.26
CA GLU A 135 19.02 8.24 1.84
C GLU A 135 17.74 8.66 2.59
N LEU A 136 16.77 7.76 2.74
CA LEU A 136 15.58 8.05 3.54
C LEU A 136 15.95 7.95 5.03
N PRO A 137 15.67 8.99 5.84
CA PRO A 137 16.06 9.04 7.25
C PRO A 137 15.44 7.93 8.11
#